data_AF-A0A1T4XEL0-F1
#
_entry.id   AF-A0A1T4XEL0-F1
#
_cell.length_a   1.000
_cell.length_b   1.000
_cell.length_c   1.000
_cell.angle_alpha   90.00
_cell.angle_beta   90.00
_cell.angle_gamma   90.00
#
_symmetry.space_group_name_H-M   'P 1'
#
loop_
_entity.id
_entity.type
_entity.pdbx_description
1 polymer ?
#
loop_
_entity_poly.entity_id
_entity_poly.type
_entity_poly.pdbx_seq_one_letter_code
_entity_poly.pdbx_strand_id
1 'polypeptide(L)'
;MKKVNKKKLLISLLLVVCIITCNFVVLGTYSKVNATTSPFDNNDIVYMVLTDRFYDGDYSNNGTLGNEYRPGELKYTQGGD
;
A
#
# COMPACT_ATOMS: atom_id res chain seq x y z
N MET A 1 -29.41 9.91 -38.74
CA MET A 1 -28.94 9.06 -37.62
C MET A 1 -27.75 8.24 -38.10
N LYS A 2 -26.54 8.43 -37.52
CA LYS A 2 -25.35 7.64 -37.90
C LYS A 2 -25.52 6.19 -37.43
N LYS A 3 -25.44 5.23 -38.34
CA LYS A 3 -25.58 3.81 -38.06
C LYS A 3 -24.35 3.33 -37.28
N VAL A 4 -24.51 2.97 -36.01
CA VAL A 4 -23.40 2.51 -35.17
C VAL A 4 -22.91 1.15 -35.67
N ASN A 5 -21.60 1.03 -35.88
CA ASN A 5 -20.98 -0.23 -36.28
C ASN A 5 -20.84 -1.14 -35.06
N LYS A 6 -21.77 -2.10 -34.93
CA LYS A 6 -21.86 -3.04 -33.80
C LYS A 6 -20.54 -3.77 -33.49
N LYS A 7 -19.71 -4.05 -34.50
CA LYS A 7 -18.38 -4.67 -34.31
C LYS A 7 -17.39 -3.72 -33.62
N LYS A 8 -17.36 -2.44 -34.01
CA LYS A 8 -16.52 -1.42 -33.36
C LYS A 8 -16.95 -1.15 -31.91
N LEU A 9 -18.26 -1.18 -31.65
CA LEU A 9 -18.81 -1.05 -30.30
C LEU A 9 -18.39 -2.22 -29.40
N LEU A 10 -18.46 -3.45 -29.91
CA LEU A 10 -18.03 -4.66 -29.19
C LEU A 10 -16.53 -4.62 -28.86
N ILE A 11 -15.68 -4.23 -29.83
CA ILE A 11 -14.24 -4.08 -29.61
C ILE A 11 -13.94 -3.02 -28.55
N SER A 12 -14.64 -1.88 -28.60
CA SER A 12 -14.49 -0.81 -27.61
C SER A 12 -14.89 -1.27 -26.20
N LEU A 13 -15.96 -2.06 -26.07
CA LEU A 13 -16.40 -2.58 -24.78
C LEU A 13 -15.37 -3.58 -24.21
N LEU A 14 -14.82 -4.44 -25.05
CA LEU A 14 -13.82 -5.43 -24.65
C LEU A 14 -12.53 -4.78 -24.12
N LEU A 15 -12.08 -3.70 -24.77
CA LEU A 15 -10.91 -2.93 -24.34
C LEU A 15 -11.11 -2.29 -22.96
N VAL A 16 -12.28 -1.72 -22.71
CA VAL A 16 -12.61 -1.12 -21.41
C VAL A 16 -12.61 -2.17 -20.29
N VAL A 17 -13.18 -3.34 -20.55
CA VAL A 17 -13.17 -4.45 -19.58
C VAL A 17 -11.75 -4.91 -19.29
N CYS A 18 -10.89 -5.06 -20.31
CA CYS A 18 -9.48 -5.41 -20.13
C CYS A 18 -8.72 -4.40 -19.27
N ILE A 19 -8.95 -3.10 -19.44
CA ILE A 19 -8.28 -2.08 -18.65
C ILE A 19 -8.71 -2.15 -17.18
N ILE A 20 -10.01 -2.35 -16.91
CA ILE A 20 -10.53 -2.46 -15.55
C ILE A 20 -9.96 -3.69 -14.85
N THR A 21 -9.94 -4.84 -15.53
CA THR A 21 -9.40 -6.08 -14.95
C THR A 21 -7.89 -6.00 -14.72
N CYS A 22 -7.14 -5.32 -15.58
CA CYS A 22 -5.71 -5.14 -15.42
C CYS A 22 -5.37 -4.29 -14.17
N ASN A 23 -6.10 -3.20 -13.95
CA ASN A 23 -5.91 -2.36 -12.76
C ASN A 23 -6.26 -3.12 -11.46
N PHE A 24 -7.28 -3.98 -11.50
CA PHE A 24 -7.67 -4.79 -10.33
C PHE A 24 -6.61 -5.84 -9.95
N VAL A 25 -5.91 -6.41 -10.94
CA VAL A 25 -4.81 -7.35 -10.69
C VAL A 25 -3.61 -6.64 -10.06
N VAL A 26 -3.27 -5.43 -10.53
CA VAL A 26 -2.14 -4.64 -9.99
C VAL A 26 -2.38 -4.23 -8.54
N LEU A 27 -3.63 -3.93 -8.15
CA LEU A 27 -3.98 -3.58 -6.77
C LEU A 27 -3.91 -4.79 -5.80
N GLY A 28 -3.94 -6.03 -6.31
CA GLY A 28 -3.99 -7.24 -5.50
C GLY A 28 -2.62 -7.85 -5.15
N THR A 29 -1.54 -7.39 -5.77
CA THR A 29 -0.19 -7.96 -5.59
C THR A 29 0.68 -7.07 -4.71
N TYR A 30 0.25 -6.82 -3.48
CA TYR A 30 1.19 -6.39 -2.44
C TYR A 30 1.92 -7.64 -1.93
N SER A 31 3.17 -7.80 -2.34
CA SER A 31 4.02 -8.85 -1.79
C SER A 31 4.22 -8.59 -0.30
N LYS A 32 3.63 -9.43 0.54
CA LYS A 32 4.04 -9.51 1.94
C LYS A 32 5.50 -9.97 1.95
N VAL A 33 6.40 -9.09 2.36
CA VAL A 33 7.79 -9.46 2.60
C VAL A 33 7.78 -10.41 3.78
N ASN A 34 8.04 -11.69 3.52
CA ASN A 34 8.21 -12.66 4.60
C ASN A 34 9.53 -12.30 5.30
N ALA A 35 9.47 -12.04 6.59
CA ALA A 35 10.67 -11.91 7.40
C ALA A 35 11.48 -13.21 7.27
N THR A 36 12.76 -13.08 6.93
CA THR A 36 13.67 -14.24 6.93
C THR A 36 13.74 -14.80 8.35
N THR A 37 13.58 -16.12 8.49
CA THR A 37 13.64 -16.79 9.79
C THR A 37 15.07 -17.20 10.16
N SER A 38 16.07 -16.78 9.38
CA SER A 38 17.47 -17.04 9.69
C SER A 38 17.86 -16.28 10.96
N PRO A 39 18.52 -16.93 11.93
CA PRO A 39 19.19 -16.24 13.02
C PRO A 39 20.19 -15.21 12.47
N PHE A 40 20.38 -14.11 13.20
CA PHE A 40 21.44 -13.16 12.90
C PHE A 40 22.81 -13.85 12.89
N ASP A 41 23.66 -13.50 11.94
CA ASP A 41 25.05 -13.90 11.91
C ASP A 41 26.01 -12.70 11.82
N ASN A 42 27.31 -12.96 11.78
CA ASN A 42 28.34 -11.93 11.79
C ASN A 42 28.48 -11.15 10.45
N ASN A 43 27.77 -11.58 9.40
CA ASN A 43 27.74 -10.89 8.11
C ASN A 43 26.54 -9.94 7.98
N ASP A 44 25.60 -9.97 8.91
CA ASP A 44 24.42 -9.10 8.90
C ASP A 44 24.77 -7.68 9.36
N ILE A 45 24.10 -6.69 8.75
CA ILE A 45 24.15 -5.28 9.17
C ILE A 45 22.84 -4.92 9.84
N VAL A 46 22.91 -4.53 11.11
CA VAL A 46 21.73 -4.14 11.90
C VAL A 46 21.45 -2.65 11.71
N TYR A 47 20.22 -2.31 11.29
CA TYR A 47 19.70 -0.95 11.31
C TYR A 47 18.71 -0.80 12.45
N MET A 48 19.02 0.09 13.40
CA MET A 48 18.13 0.37 14.52
C MET A 48 17.08 1.39 14.11
N VAL A 49 15.80 1.02 14.26
CA VAL A 49 14.66 1.88 13.93
C VAL A 49 13.88 2.19 15.20
N LEU A 50 13.56 3.47 15.39
CA LEU A 50 12.47 3.86 16.29
C LEU A 50 11.19 3.90 15.44
N THR A 51 10.35 2.88 15.55
CA THR A 51 9.17 2.67 14.67
C THR A 51 8.33 3.93 14.51
N ASP A 52 7.91 4.53 15.63
CA ASP A 52 7.11 5.77 15.66
C ASP A 52 7.77 6.97 14.95
N ARG A 53 9.10 6.96 14.77
CA ARG A 53 9.89 8.06 14.19
C ARG A 53 10.42 7.75 12.80
N PHE A 54 9.95 6.66 12.19
CA PHE A 54 10.40 6.24 10.89
C PHE A 54 9.41 6.64 9.79
N TYR A 55 8.55 5.72 9.37
CA TYR A 55 7.58 5.91 8.31
C TYR A 55 6.21 5.44 8.80
N ASP A 56 5.17 6.18 8.44
CA ASP A 56 3.77 5.86 8.72
C ASP A 56 3.20 5.14 7.50
N GLY A 57 3.07 3.82 7.64
CA GLY A 57 2.59 2.91 6.61
C GLY A 57 1.07 2.80 6.58
N ASP A 58 0.39 3.02 7.71
CA ASP A 58 -1.06 2.96 7.82
C ASP A 58 -1.65 4.07 8.71
N TYR A 59 -1.88 5.23 8.07
CA TYR A 59 -2.52 6.39 8.69
C TYR A 59 -3.87 6.10 9.37
N SER A 60 -4.55 5.00 9.04
CA SER A 60 -5.88 4.68 9.56
C SER A 60 -5.86 4.18 11.01
N ASN A 61 -4.71 3.70 11.50
CA ASN A 61 -4.57 3.22 12.88
C ASN A 61 -4.01 4.29 13.83
N ASN A 62 -3.65 5.46 13.31
CA ASN A 62 -3.19 6.59 14.10
C ASN A 62 -4.24 7.08 15.09
N GLY A 63 -3.82 7.30 16.33
CA GLY A 63 -4.67 7.92 17.35
C GLY A 63 -5.91 7.11 17.71
N THR A 64 -5.90 5.78 17.52
CA THR A 64 -7.02 4.87 17.82
C THR A 64 -7.58 5.05 19.24
N LEU A 65 -6.73 5.40 20.21
CA LEU A 65 -7.10 5.63 21.62
C LEU A 65 -7.32 7.12 21.96
N GLY A 66 -7.14 8.02 20.98
CA GLY A 66 -7.54 9.43 21.03
C GLY A 66 -6.64 10.38 21.82
N ASN A 67 -5.61 9.90 22.51
CA ASN A 67 -4.79 10.71 23.43
C ASN A 67 -3.30 10.74 23.06
N GLU A 68 -2.86 9.78 22.25
CA GLU A 68 -1.49 9.44 22.01
C GLU A 68 -0.92 10.15 20.80
N TYR A 69 -1.73 10.39 19.76
CA TYR A 69 -1.27 10.93 18.47
C TYR A 69 -1.34 12.45 18.42
N ARG A 70 -0.17 13.09 18.50
CA ARG A 70 -0.01 14.56 18.40
C ARG A 70 1.22 14.89 17.56
N PRO A 71 1.07 14.93 16.24
CA PRO A 71 2.17 15.28 15.34
C PRO A 71 2.83 16.60 15.72
N GLY A 72 4.15 16.60 15.83
CA GLY A 72 4.95 17.76 16.21
C GLY A 72 5.23 17.89 17.71
N GLU A 73 4.45 17.24 18.57
CA GLU A 73 4.78 17.14 20.00
C GLU A 73 5.58 15.85 20.28
N LEU A 74 6.91 15.94 20.28
CA LEU A 74 7.84 14.79 20.30
C LEU A 74 7.73 13.79 21.47
N LYS A 75 6.85 14.03 22.45
CA LYS A 75 6.55 13.10 23.55
C LYS A 75 5.36 12.17 23.24
N TYR A 76 4.62 12.47 22.19
CA TYR A 76 3.44 11.75 21.72
C TYR A 76 3.80 10.87 20.53
N THR A 77 2.91 9.96 20.16
CA THR A 77 3.07 9.16 18.94
C THR A 77 2.95 10.06 17.72
N GLN A 78 3.80 9.77 16.74
CA GLN A 78 3.92 10.46 15.46
C GLN A 78 3.40 9.62 14.30
N GLY A 79 2.97 8.37 14.56
CA GLY A 79 2.23 7.52 13.63
C GLY A 79 3.07 6.53 12.85
N GLY A 80 4.37 6.43 13.13
CA GLY A 80 5.21 5.44 12.46
C GLY A 80 4.87 4.00 12.87
N ASP A 81 4.73 3.11 11.89
CA ASP A 81 4.29 1.73 12.03
C ASP A 81 4.75 0.80 10.86
#